data_AF-A0A7S1E370-F1
#
_entry.id   AF-A0A7S1E370-F1
#
_cell.length_a   1.000
_cell.length_b   1.000
_cell.length_c   1.000
_cell.angle_alpha   90.00
_cell.angle_beta   90.00
_cell.angle_gamma   90.00
#
_symmetry.space_group_name_H-M   'P 1'
#
loop_
_entity.id
_entity.type
_entity.pdbx_description
1 polymer ?
#
loop_
_entity_poly.entity_id
_entity_poly.type
_entity_poly.pdbx_seq_one_letter_code
_entity_poly.pdbx_strand_id
1 'polypeptide(L)'
;SDLFGSFAESTCAALVIGSSVGISGGWDAMVFPLIVSAVGVFVCLLASFIATDLKPVKGESQVEQALKIQLISTTILMIPAVYFTSISYLPGSFELNATVGDDVFTIK
;
A
#
# COMPACT_ATOMS: atom_id res chain seq x y z
N SER A 1 18.12 7.87 0.53
CA SER A 1 18.34 6.74 -0.41
C SER A 1 17.77 5.43 0.11
N ASP A 2 17.85 5.17 1.43
CA ASP A 2 17.40 3.92 2.06
C ASP A 2 15.91 3.60 1.82
N LEU A 3 15.01 4.51 2.23
CA LEU A 3 13.56 4.32 2.10
C LEU A 3 13.07 4.22 0.63
N PHE A 4 13.67 4.99 -0.28
CA PHE A 4 13.33 4.95 -1.70
C PHE A 4 13.78 3.66 -2.36
N GLY A 5 14.94 3.11 -1.94
CA GLY A 5 15.43 1.82 -2.41
C GLY A 5 14.48 0.69 -2.02
N SER A 6 14.14 0.57 -0.73
CA SER A 6 13.23 -0.48 -0.25
C SER A 6 11.82 -0.36 -0.85
N PHE A 7 11.33 0.86 -1.07
CA PHE A 7 10.05 1.09 -1.73
C PHE A 7 10.08 0.67 -3.21
N ALA A 8 11.14 1.03 -3.94
CA ALA A 8 11.30 0.65 -5.34
C ALA A 8 11.47 -0.87 -5.50
N GLU A 9 12.25 -1.52 -4.64
CA GLU A 9 12.45 -2.97 -4.65
C GLU A 9 11.14 -3.72 -4.38
N SER A 10 10.39 -3.32 -3.34
CA SER A 10 9.09 -3.93 -3.01
C SER A 10 8.08 -3.78 -4.16
N THR A 11 8.03 -2.60 -4.77
CA THR A 11 7.12 -2.31 -5.90
C THR A 11 7.52 -3.11 -7.14
N CYS A 12 8.81 -3.18 -7.47
CA CYS A 12 9.31 -3.97 -8.59
C CYS A 12 9.07 -5.47 -8.37
N ALA A 13 9.32 -5.99 -7.17
CA ALA A 13 9.04 -7.39 -6.83
C ALA A 13 7.55 -7.71 -7.01
N ALA A 14 6.67 -6.86 -6.49
CA ALA A 14 5.22 -7.01 -6.65
C ALA A 14 4.80 -6.94 -8.14
N LEU A 15 5.40 -6.06 -8.94
CA LEU A 15 5.08 -5.90 -10.36
C LEU A 15 5.57 -7.10 -11.19
N VAL A 16 6.74 -7.66 -10.88
CA VAL A 16 7.25 -8.86 -11.54
C VAL A 16 6.31 -10.04 -11.30
N ILE A 17 5.84 -10.24 -10.06
CA ILE A 17 4.85 -11.29 -9.75
C ILE A 17 3.50 -10.97 -10.40
N GLY A 18 3.02 -9.73 -10.29
CA GLY A 18 1.75 -9.26 -10.85
C GLY A 18 1.70 -9.29 -12.38
N SER A 19 2.85 -9.29 -13.06
CA SER A 19 2.91 -9.45 -14.53
C SER A 19 2.32 -10.79 -15.00
N SER A 20 2.42 -11.84 -14.18
CA SER A 20 1.78 -13.13 -14.47
C SER A 20 0.25 -13.04 -14.38
N VAL A 21 -0.27 -12.21 -13.47
CA VAL A 21 -1.70 -11.94 -13.31
C VAL A 21 -2.25 -11.06 -14.43
N GLY A 22 -1.44 -10.13 -14.96
CA GLY A 22 -1.86 -9.21 -16.02
C GLY A 22 -2.35 -9.90 -17.31
N ILE A 23 -1.97 -11.16 -17.53
CA ILE A 23 -2.43 -11.97 -18.66
C ILE A 23 -3.89 -12.47 -18.46
N SER A 24 -4.32 -12.69 -17.22
CA SER A 24 -5.63 -13.28 -16.87
C SER A 24 -6.60 -12.32 -16.17
N GLY A 25 -6.07 -11.35 -15.39
CA GLY A 25 -6.82 -10.47 -14.49
C GLY A 25 -6.90 -9.00 -14.91
N GLY A 26 -6.31 -8.64 -16.07
CA GLY A 26 -6.35 -7.28 -16.62
C GLY A 26 -5.24 -6.35 -16.13
N TRP A 27 -5.08 -5.21 -16.81
CA TRP A 27 -4.05 -4.21 -16.52
C TRP A 27 -4.16 -3.63 -15.11
N ASP A 28 -5.39 -3.42 -14.62
CA ASP A 28 -5.66 -2.82 -13.31
C ASP A 28 -5.14 -3.69 -12.16
N ALA A 29 -5.24 -5.02 -12.29
CA ALA A 29 -4.69 -5.97 -11.33
C ALA A 29 -3.15 -6.02 -11.35
N MET A 30 -2.53 -5.84 -12.53
CA MET A 30 -1.07 -5.80 -12.67
C MET A 30 -0.47 -4.56 -11.98
N VAL A 31 -1.09 -3.38 -12.15
CA VAL A 31 -0.60 -2.12 -11.56
C VAL A 31 -1.11 -1.86 -10.15
N PHE A 32 -1.82 -2.82 -9.54
CA PHE A 32 -2.30 -2.73 -8.16
C PHE A 32 -1.27 -2.21 -7.12
N PRO A 33 0.00 -2.69 -7.08
CA PRO A 33 0.98 -2.16 -6.14
C PRO A 33 1.28 -0.65 -6.32
N LEU A 34 1.19 -0.14 -7.56
CA LEU A 34 1.31 1.30 -7.83
C LEU A 34 0.06 2.06 -7.35
N ILE A 35 -1.14 1.49 -7.53
CA ILE A 35 -2.40 2.07 -7.06
C ILE A 35 -2.39 2.17 -5.53
N VAL A 36 -1.99 1.12 -4.83
CA VAL A 36 -1.86 1.12 -3.35
C VAL A 36 -0.91 2.22 -2.89
N SER A 37 0.22 2.39 -3.58
CA SER A 37 1.18 3.44 -3.27
C SER A 37 0.59 4.85 -3.47
N ALA A 38 -0.14 5.06 -4.56
CA ALA A 38 -0.81 6.33 -4.84
C ALA A 38 -1.87 6.67 -3.77
N VAL A 39 -2.73 5.71 -3.43
CA VAL A 39 -3.74 5.85 -2.35
C VAL A 39 -3.06 6.12 -1.01
N GLY A 40 -1.95 5.44 -0.72
CA GLY A 40 -1.17 5.66 0.50
C GLY A 40 -0.65 7.09 0.65
N VAL A 41 -0.22 7.73 -0.45
CA VAL A 41 0.18 9.15 -0.41
C VAL A 41 -1.01 10.05 -0.02
N PHE A 42 -2.19 9.83 -0.59
CA PHE A 42 -3.39 10.59 -0.24
C PHE A 42 -3.80 10.38 1.22
N VAL A 43 -3.78 9.13 1.70
CA VAL A 43 -4.07 8.77 3.10
C VAL A 43 -3.08 9.46 4.05
N CYS A 44 -1.79 9.45 3.72
CA CYS A 44 -0.75 10.13 4.52
C CYS A 44 -0.95 11.66 4.57
N LEU A 45 -1.37 12.29 3.47
CA LEU A 45 -1.69 13.72 3.44
C LEU A 45 -2.88 14.04 4.35
N LEU A 46 -3.96 13.26 4.26
CA LEU A 46 -5.14 13.43 5.10
C LEU A 46 -4.82 13.23 6.59
N ALA A 47 -4.10 12.16 6.92
CA ALA A 47 -3.68 11.88 8.29
C ALA A 47 -2.76 12.99 8.84
N SER A 48 -1.87 13.54 8.01
CA SER A 48 -0.98 14.64 8.41
C SER A 48 -1.76 15.93 8.66
N PHE A 49 -2.77 16.23 7.84
CA PHE A 49 -3.65 17.38 8.04
C PHE A 49 -4.43 17.27 9.36
N ILE A 50 -5.03 16.10 9.61
CA ILE A 50 -5.76 15.81 10.85
C ILE A 50 -4.84 15.89 12.08
N ALA A 51 -3.64 15.32 12.00
CA ALA A 51 -2.69 15.33 13.11
C ALA A 51 -2.16 16.74 13.42
N THR A 52 -1.94 17.56 12.40
CA THR A 52 -1.43 18.94 12.55
C THR A 52 -2.46 19.86 13.19
N ASP A 53 -3.73 19.73 12.82
CA ASP A 53 -4.82 20.57 13.35
C ASP A 53 -5.21 20.19 14.79
N LEU A 54 -5.20 18.89 15.12
CA LEU A 54 -5.62 18.40 16.44
C LEU A 54 -4.54 18.52 17.53
N LYS A 55 -3.24 18.43 17.19
CA LYS A 55 -2.13 18.53 18.16
C LYS A 55 -0.94 19.32 17.58
N PRO A 56 -0.99 20.67 17.60
CA PRO A 56 0.19 21.47 17.29
C PRO A 56 1.32 21.18 18.29
N VAL A 57 2.48 20.79 17.78
CA VAL A 57 3.68 20.49 18.59
C VAL A 57 4.21 21.79 19.18
N LYS A 58 4.12 21.95 20.51
CA LYS A 58 4.55 23.16 21.23
C LYS A 58 5.90 23.01 21.96
N GLY A 59 6.53 21.85 21.91
CA GLY A 59 7.84 21.61 22.53
C GLY A 59 8.43 20.23 22.20
N GLU A 60 9.72 20.05 22.45
CA GLU A 60 10.51 18.86 22.05
C GLU A 60 9.99 17.55 22.64
N SER A 61 9.50 17.56 23.89
CA SER A 61 8.89 16.38 24.54
C SER A 61 7.68 15.82 23.77
N GLN A 62 7.03 16.63 22.94
CA GLN A 62 5.82 16.22 22.20
C GLN A 62 6.14 15.63 20.82
N VAL A 63 7.40 15.70 20.36
CA VAL A 63 7.80 15.20 19.04
C VAL A 63 7.64 13.69 18.93
N GLU A 64 8.10 12.93 19.93
CA GLU A 64 7.93 11.46 19.95
C GLU A 64 6.44 11.08 19.94
N GLN A 65 5.64 11.77 20.78
CA GLN A 65 4.21 11.50 20.87
C GLN A 65 3.50 11.83 19.54
N ALA A 66 3.89 12.91 18.87
CA ALA A 66 3.35 13.28 17.56
C ALA A 66 3.67 12.24 16.49
N LEU A 67 4.93 11.78 16.40
CA LEU A 67 5.30 10.71 15.46
C LEU A 67 4.54 9.41 15.73
N LYS A 68 4.39 9.03 17.00
CA LYS A 68 3.66 7.83 17.40
C LYS A 68 2.18 7.91 17.02
N ILE A 69 1.55 9.06 17.23
CA ILE A 69 0.15 9.31 16.82
C ILE A 69 0.03 9.30 15.30
N GLN A 70 0.97 9.91 14.57
CA GLN A 70 0.95 9.90 13.10
C GLN A 70 1.06 8.47 12.57
N LEU A 71 1.96 7.64 13.11
CA LEU A 71 2.13 6.24 12.70
C LEU A 71 0.86 5.41 12.95
N ILE A 72 0.25 5.56 14.15
CA ILE A 72 -0.98 4.83 14.49
C ILE A 72 -2.14 5.33 13.62
N SER A 73 -2.26 6.64 13.41
CA SER A 73 -3.32 7.25 12.62
C SER A 73 -3.25 6.83 11.15
N THR A 74 -2.07 6.85 10.53
CA THR A 74 -1.91 6.39 9.14
C THR A 74 -2.19 4.90 9.02
N THR A 75 -1.77 4.07 9.98
CA THR A 75 -2.03 2.63 9.95
C THR A 75 -3.54 2.32 9.98
N ILE A 76 -4.28 2.98 10.87
CA ILE A 76 -5.74 2.80 10.98
C ILE A 76 -6.45 3.28 9.70
N LEU A 77 -5.99 4.37 9.09
CA LEU A 77 -6.60 4.93 7.89
C LEU A 77 -6.21 4.15 6.61
N MET A 78 -5.03 3.54 6.59
CA MET A 78 -4.53 2.76 5.45
C MET A 78 -5.27 1.43 5.29
N ILE A 79 -5.62 0.75 6.39
CA ILE A 79 -6.34 -0.54 6.36
C ILE A 79 -7.63 -0.48 5.52
N PRO A 80 -8.61 0.42 5.80
CA PRO A 80 -9.84 0.50 5.02
C PRO A 80 -9.59 1.02 3.61
N ALA A 81 -8.60 1.89 3.40
CA ALA A 81 -8.26 2.41 2.08
C ALA A 81 -7.71 1.31 1.15
N VAL A 82 -6.80 0.46 1.64
CA VAL A 82 -6.31 -0.71 0.88
C VAL A 82 -7.45 -1.69 0.63
N TYR A 83 -8.27 -1.99 1.64
CA TYR A 83 -9.41 -2.90 1.50
C TYR A 83 -10.38 -2.46 0.39
N PHE A 84 -10.74 -1.17 0.36
CA PHE A 84 -11.61 -0.62 -0.68
C PHE A 84 -10.96 -0.65 -2.06
N THR A 85 -9.66 -0.36 -2.13
CA THR A 85 -8.88 -0.42 -3.37
C THR A 85 -8.81 -1.85 -3.90
N SER A 86 -8.60 -2.85 -3.04
CA SER A 86 -8.60 -4.26 -3.43
C SER A 86 -9.93 -4.67 -4.06
N ILE A 87 -11.07 -4.33 -3.45
CA ILE A 87 -12.39 -4.72 -3.99
C ILE A 87 -12.67 -4.02 -5.33
N SER A 88 -12.16 -2.80 -5.52
CA SER A 88 -12.43 -2.02 -6.73
C SER A 88 -11.55 -2.41 -7.92
N TYR A 89 -10.28 -2.78 -7.67
CA TYR A 89 -9.28 -2.97 -8.71
C TYR A 89 -8.81 -4.43 -8.89
N LEU A 90 -9.06 -5.34 -7.94
CA LEU A 90 -8.80 -6.77 -8.13
C LEU A 90 -10.06 -7.50 -8.64
N PRO A 91 -9.93 -8.38 -9.64
CA PRO A 91 -11.01 -9.28 -10.03
C PRO A 91 -11.29 -10.30 -8.91
N GLY A 92 -12.54 -10.78 -8.84
CA GLY A 92 -12.97 -11.76 -7.82
C GLY A 92 -12.21 -13.08 -7.85
N SER A 93 -11.50 -13.39 -8.94
CA SER A 93 -10.59 -14.52 -9.03
C SER A 93 -9.39 -14.18 -9.92
N PHE A 94 -8.20 -14.56 -9.51
CA PHE A 94 -7.00 -14.45 -10.32
C PHE A 94 -6.01 -15.59 -10.00
N GLU A 95 -5.16 -15.90 -10.96
CA GLU A 95 -4.15 -16.94 -10.87
C GLU A 95 -2.78 -16.32 -10.68
N LEU A 96 -2.08 -16.70 -9.61
CA LEU A 96 -0.69 -16.35 -9.38
C LEU A 96 0.20 -17.52 -9.78
N ASN A 97 1.08 -17.30 -10.75
CA ASN A 97 2.07 -18.30 -11.14
C ASN A 97 3.26 -18.25 -10.19
N ALA A 98 3.66 -19.38 -9.62
CA ALA A 98 4.87 -19.46 -8.81
C ALA A 98 6.11 -19.18 -9.68
N THR A 99 7.05 -18.41 -9.14
CA THR A 99 8.33 -18.13 -9.81
C THR A 99 9.32 -19.30 -9.67
N VAL A 100 9.05 -20.25 -8.76
CA VAL A 100 9.84 -21.47 -8.54
C VAL A 100 8.88 -22.65 -8.28
N GLY A 101 8.81 -23.59 -9.23
CA GLY A 101 7.86 -24.73 -9.21
C GLY A 101 6.59 -24.46 -10.03
N ASP A 102 5.96 -25.52 -10.57
CA ASP A 102 4.74 -25.46 -11.41
C ASP A 102 3.43 -25.23 -10.60
N ASP A 103 3.55 -24.82 -9.33
CA ASP A 103 2.39 -24.64 -8.45
C ASP A 103 1.66 -23.33 -8.77
N VAL A 104 0.43 -23.43 -9.26
CA VAL A 104 -0.46 -22.28 -9.50
C VAL A 104 -1.29 -22.02 -8.24
N PHE A 105 -1.15 -20.83 -7.65
CA PHE A 105 -1.98 -20.42 -6.52
C PHE A 105 -3.20 -19.65 -7.03
N THR A 106 -4.35 -20.31 -7.03
CA THR A 106 -5.64 -19.72 -7.43
C THR A 106 -6.33 -19.11 -6.22
N ILE A 107 -6.52 -17.79 -6.21
CA ILE A 107 -7.36 -17.11 -5.20
C ILE A 107 -8.81 -17.11 -5.71
N LYS A 108 -9.69 -17.78 -4.96
CA LYS A 108 -11.14 -17.84 -5.20
C LYS A 108 -11.90 -16.85 -4.32
#